data_AF-A0A2G5ZJ98-F1
#
_entry.id   AF-A0A2G5ZJ98-F1
#
_cell.length_a   1.000
_cell.length_b   1.000
_cell.length_c   1.000
_cell.angle_alpha   90.00
_cell.angle_beta   90.00
_cell.angle_gamma   90.00
#
_symmetry.space_group_name_H-M   'P 1'
#
loop_
_entity.id
_entity.type
_entity.pdbx_description
1 polymer ?
#
loop_
_entity_poly.entity_id
_entity_poly.type
_entity_poly.pdbx_seq_one_letter_code
_entity_poly.pdbx_strand_id
1 'polypeptide(L)'
;MKLYKEAARVESYLSPEIKDYKRIVDLLHVTEDYLNLTVLQRKRLKVFDETDFEALDDKQQEQEFLLYFGDIHFLFSCAHKFMMLAERLIKQLRIEKTPYFCELKKYHADSRNHFEHIDERIDRHPIYRMAFSTVINNRMTVNEIDYDVSDEVLTPLYFIYEYIIKNIDDKYGYTTV
;
A
#
# COMPACT_ATOMS: atom_id res chain seq x y z
N MET A 1 4.44 -2.94 29.52
CA MET A 1 4.17 -1.75 28.68
C MET A 1 5.33 -1.57 27.69
N LYS A 2 5.20 -2.12 26.47
CA LYS A 2 6.26 -2.18 25.43
C LYS A 2 6.51 -0.83 24.74
N LEU A 3 5.54 0.10 24.80
CA LEU A 3 5.55 1.40 24.12
C LEU A 3 6.67 2.37 24.56
N TYR A 4 7.03 2.42 25.85
CA TYR A 4 8.05 3.37 26.33
C TYR A 4 9.51 2.92 26.07
N LYS A 5 9.74 1.61 25.89
CA LYS A 5 11.06 1.09 25.44
C LYS A 5 11.27 1.29 23.94
N GLU A 6 10.19 1.34 23.15
CA GLU A 6 10.20 1.67 21.72
C GLU A 6 10.55 3.15 21.50
N ALA A 7 10.00 4.07 22.30
CA ALA A 7 10.23 5.52 22.19
C ALA A 7 11.69 5.94 22.42
N ALA A 8 12.38 5.35 23.42
CA ALA A 8 13.81 5.61 23.67
C ALA A 8 14.71 5.06 22.56
N ARG A 9 14.24 4.04 21.82
CA ARG A 9 14.89 3.55 20.61
C ARG A 9 14.80 4.64 19.54
N VAL A 10 13.61 5.18 19.29
CA VAL A 10 13.29 6.17 18.23
C VAL A 10 14.16 7.44 18.26
N GLU A 11 14.52 7.98 19.42
CA GLU A 11 15.41 9.17 19.51
C GLU A 11 16.82 8.93 18.95
N SER A 12 17.35 7.71 19.08
CA SER A 12 18.65 7.37 18.48
C SER A 12 18.60 7.35 16.95
N TYR A 13 17.40 7.19 16.34
CA TYR A 13 17.20 7.07 14.88
C TYR A 13 17.30 8.40 14.11
N LEU A 14 17.41 9.54 14.79
CA LEU A 14 17.28 10.88 14.21
C LEU A 14 18.61 11.63 13.96
N SER A 15 19.78 10.98 14.12
CA SER A 15 21.09 11.58 13.80
C SER A 15 21.46 11.52 12.30
N PRO A 16 22.21 12.49 11.73
CA PRO A 16 22.29 12.75 10.28
C PRO A 16 23.13 11.76 9.46
N GLU A 17 23.97 10.93 10.08
CA GLU A 17 24.71 9.85 9.40
C GLU A 17 24.31 8.49 10.01
N ILE A 18 23.61 7.66 9.23
CA ILE A 18 23.34 6.28 9.64
C ILE A 18 24.50 5.41 9.13
N LYS A 19 25.43 5.11 10.03
CA LYS A 19 26.50 4.09 9.87
C LYS A 19 26.06 2.71 10.38
N ASP A 20 24.79 2.53 10.76
CA ASP A 20 24.32 1.42 11.60
C ASP A 20 23.26 0.57 10.90
N TYR A 21 23.69 -0.61 10.44
CA TYR A 21 22.91 -1.65 9.75
C TYR A 21 21.60 -2.00 10.47
N LYS A 22 21.56 -1.91 11.80
CA LYS A 22 20.36 -2.20 12.59
C LYS A 22 19.16 -1.33 12.21
N ARG A 23 19.37 -0.07 11.85
CA ARG A 23 18.28 0.83 11.42
C ARG A 23 17.73 0.48 10.04
N ILE A 24 18.60 -0.04 9.17
CA ILE A 24 18.20 -0.52 7.85
C ILE A 24 17.32 -1.76 8.02
N VAL A 25 17.71 -2.68 8.90
CA VAL A 25 16.92 -3.88 9.25
C VAL A 25 15.56 -3.52 9.86
N ASP A 26 15.50 -2.59 10.82
CA ASP A 26 14.23 -2.17 11.40
C ASP A 26 13.31 -1.53 10.34
N LEU A 27 13.85 -0.69 9.46
CA LEU A 27 13.08 -0.08 8.37
C LEU A 27 12.63 -1.12 7.33
N LEU A 28 13.44 -2.13 7.06
CA LEU A 28 13.11 -3.24 6.18
C LEU A 28 11.93 -4.04 6.72
N HIS A 29 11.93 -4.42 8.01
CA HIS A 29 10.80 -5.13 8.64
C HIS A 29 9.50 -4.32 8.54
N VAL A 30 9.53 -3.02 8.85
CA VAL A 30 8.32 -2.18 8.74
C VAL A 30 7.86 -2.06 7.27
N THR A 31 8.81 -2.02 6.33
CA THR A 31 8.50 -2.00 4.89
C THR A 31 7.80 -3.30 4.49
N GLU A 32 8.32 -4.45 4.93
CA GLU A 32 7.74 -5.77 4.70
C GLU A 32 6.34 -5.92 5.33
N ASP A 33 6.12 -5.39 6.54
CA ASP A 33 4.80 -5.39 7.18
C ASP A 33 3.74 -4.66 6.32
N TYR A 34 4.08 -3.50 5.74
CA TYR A 34 3.16 -2.79 4.86
C TYR A 34 2.91 -3.52 3.54
N LEU A 35 3.91 -4.20 2.99
CA LEU A 35 3.72 -5.06 1.81
C LEU A 35 2.77 -6.21 2.14
N ASN A 36 2.97 -6.87 3.28
CA ASN A 36 2.11 -7.97 3.74
C ASN A 36 0.66 -7.52 3.97
N LEU A 37 0.46 -6.35 4.60
CA LEU A 37 -0.89 -5.77 4.76
C LEU A 37 -1.54 -5.46 3.40
N THR A 38 -0.77 -4.94 2.45
CA THR A 38 -1.26 -4.71 1.07
C THR A 38 -1.77 -6.02 0.46
N VAL A 39 -1.02 -7.11 0.62
CA VAL A 39 -1.39 -8.44 0.11
C VAL A 39 -2.62 -9.00 0.80
N LEU A 40 -2.72 -8.85 2.12
CA LEU A 40 -3.86 -9.33 2.91
C LEU A 40 -5.16 -8.62 2.50
N GLN A 41 -5.11 -7.31 2.29
CA GLN A 41 -6.27 -6.54 1.85
C GLN A 41 -6.69 -6.96 0.45
N ARG A 42 -5.75 -7.16 -0.46
CA ARG A 42 -6.05 -7.69 -1.80
C ARG A 42 -6.75 -9.05 -1.73
N LYS A 43 -6.27 -9.96 -0.88
CA LYS A 43 -6.91 -11.27 -0.68
C LYS A 43 -8.34 -11.13 -0.19
N ARG A 44 -8.61 -10.20 0.73
CA ARG A 44 -9.97 -9.92 1.20
C ARG A 44 -10.88 -9.37 0.09
N LEU A 45 -10.36 -8.50 -0.77
CA LEU A 45 -11.10 -8.00 -1.94
C LEU A 45 -11.49 -9.11 -2.91
N LYS A 46 -10.64 -10.11 -3.13
CA LYS A 46 -11.01 -11.27 -3.96
C LYS A 46 -12.16 -12.08 -3.38
N VAL A 47 -12.16 -12.29 -2.06
CA VAL A 47 -13.25 -13.00 -1.38
C VAL A 47 -14.57 -12.25 -1.56
N PHE A 48 -14.52 -10.92 -1.51
CA PHE A 48 -15.69 -10.09 -1.82
C PHE A 48 -16.20 -10.29 -3.25
N ASP A 49 -15.30 -10.33 -4.24
CA ASP A 49 -15.68 -10.58 -5.66
C ASP A 49 -16.33 -11.97 -5.86
N GLU A 50 -16.05 -12.93 -4.98
CA GLU A 50 -16.62 -14.29 -4.98
C GLU A 50 -17.90 -14.41 -4.12
N THR A 51 -18.33 -13.33 -3.45
CA THR A 51 -19.49 -13.35 -2.53
C THR A 51 -20.81 -13.34 -3.31
N ASP A 52 -21.72 -14.23 -2.93
CA ASP A 52 -23.09 -14.26 -3.47
C ASP A 52 -23.98 -13.24 -2.75
N PHE A 53 -24.07 -12.03 -3.31
CA PHE A 53 -24.84 -10.93 -2.72
C PHE A 53 -26.36 -11.18 -2.74
N GLU A 54 -26.86 -12.03 -3.63
CA GLU A 54 -28.30 -12.34 -3.70
C GLU A 54 -28.78 -13.14 -2.47
N ALA A 55 -27.86 -13.79 -1.76
CA ALA A 55 -28.13 -14.53 -0.53
C ALA A 55 -28.14 -13.65 0.74
N LEU A 56 -27.76 -12.37 0.64
CA LEU A 56 -27.66 -11.43 1.76
C LEU A 56 -28.87 -10.50 1.84
N ASP A 57 -29.25 -10.09 3.05
CA ASP A 57 -30.24 -9.01 3.23
C ASP A 57 -29.66 -7.62 2.96
N ASP A 58 -30.50 -6.60 2.76
CA ASP A 58 -30.09 -5.23 2.42
C ASP A 58 -29.06 -4.64 3.39
N LYS A 59 -29.17 -4.96 4.69
CA LYS A 59 -28.28 -4.44 5.72
C LYS A 59 -26.91 -5.14 5.68
N GLN A 60 -26.90 -6.44 5.44
CA GLN A 60 -25.69 -7.22 5.26
C GLN A 60 -24.96 -6.79 3.97
N GLN A 61 -25.69 -6.58 2.87
CA GLN A 61 -25.13 -6.05 1.63
C GLN A 61 -24.46 -4.69 1.87
N GLU A 62 -25.13 -3.76 2.55
CA GLU A 62 -24.55 -2.45 2.90
C GLU A 62 -23.25 -2.59 3.71
N GLN A 63 -23.22 -3.48 4.71
CA GLN A 63 -22.03 -3.73 5.52
C GLN A 63 -20.87 -4.29 4.70
N GLU A 64 -21.14 -5.26 3.81
CA GLU A 64 -20.12 -5.83 2.94
C GLU A 64 -19.56 -4.77 1.98
N PHE A 65 -20.41 -3.93 1.39
CA PHE A 65 -19.93 -2.82 0.55
C PHE A 65 -19.05 -1.84 1.33
N LEU A 66 -19.42 -1.48 2.56
CA LEU A 66 -18.58 -0.62 3.40
C LEU A 66 -17.21 -1.25 3.71
N LEU A 67 -17.17 -2.55 4.00
CA LEU A 67 -15.93 -3.30 4.22
C LEU A 67 -15.07 -3.32 2.95
N TYR A 68 -15.69 -3.52 1.78
CA TYR A 68 -15.01 -3.52 0.49
C TYR A 68 -14.31 -2.19 0.20
N PHE A 69 -15.02 -1.06 0.32
CA PHE A 69 -14.43 0.27 0.14
C PHE A 69 -13.32 0.54 1.18
N GLY A 70 -13.53 0.11 2.43
CA GLY A 70 -12.53 0.19 3.49
C GLY A 70 -11.25 -0.57 3.15
N ASP A 71 -11.37 -1.79 2.61
CA ASP A 71 -10.23 -2.61 2.21
C ASP A 71 -9.49 -2.04 1.00
N ILE A 72 -10.20 -1.45 0.02
CA ILE A 72 -9.56 -0.73 -1.11
C ILE A 72 -8.76 0.47 -0.61
N HIS A 73 -9.38 1.31 0.23
CA HIS A 73 -8.70 2.46 0.79
C HIS A 73 -7.44 2.03 1.57
N PHE A 74 -7.58 0.99 2.40
CA PHE A 74 -6.48 0.49 3.22
C PHE A 74 -5.37 -0.15 2.38
N LEU A 75 -5.71 -0.86 1.29
CA LEU A 75 -4.77 -1.38 0.29
C LEU A 75 -3.89 -0.27 -0.28
N PHE A 76 -4.51 0.79 -0.83
CA PHE A 76 -3.77 1.91 -1.43
C PHE A 76 -2.95 2.69 -0.39
N SER A 77 -3.45 2.81 0.85
CA SER A 77 -2.70 3.42 1.95
C SER A 77 -1.45 2.62 2.31
N CYS A 78 -1.56 1.29 2.42
CA CYS A 78 -0.42 0.41 2.72
C CYS A 78 0.61 0.42 1.59
N ALA A 79 0.17 0.35 0.32
CA ALA A 79 1.05 0.43 -0.84
C ALA A 79 1.81 1.77 -0.89
N HIS A 80 1.13 2.90 -0.64
CA HIS A 80 1.78 4.21 -0.60
C HIS A 80 2.83 4.30 0.52
N LYS A 81 2.53 3.78 1.72
CA LYS A 81 3.47 3.74 2.84
C LYS A 81 4.67 2.85 2.56
N PHE A 82 4.46 1.67 1.98
CA PHE A 82 5.54 0.82 1.48
C PHE A 82 6.46 1.61 0.55
N MET A 83 5.91 2.31 -0.45
CA MET A 83 6.70 3.10 -1.40
C MET A 83 7.51 4.22 -0.73
N MET A 84 6.95 4.89 0.28
CA MET A 84 7.68 5.91 1.05
C MET A 84 8.86 5.32 1.84
N LEU A 85 8.68 4.15 2.45
CA LEU A 85 9.73 3.49 3.23
C LEU A 85 10.80 2.89 2.32
N ALA A 86 10.40 2.30 1.18
CA ALA A 86 11.30 1.82 0.14
C ALA A 86 12.19 2.95 -0.41
N GLU A 87 11.63 4.13 -0.66
CA GLU A 87 12.40 5.31 -1.08
C GLU A 87 13.45 5.71 -0.04
N ARG A 88 13.09 5.64 1.24
CA ARG A 88 14.02 5.93 2.34
C ARG A 88 15.15 4.91 2.38
N LEU A 89 14.85 3.62 2.19
CA LEU A 89 15.86 2.55 2.09
C LEU A 89 16.80 2.78 0.89
N ILE A 90 16.25 3.04 -0.30
CA ILE A 90 17.02 3.32 -1.52
C ILE A 90 18.00 4.49 -1.29
N LYS A 91 17.52 5.59 -0.70
CA LYS A 91 18.35 6.76 -0.39
C LYS A 91 19.47 6.44 0.60
N GLN A 92 19.17 5.67 1.65
CA GLN A 92 20.17 5.28 2.66
C GLN A 92 21.22 4.33 2.08
N LEU A 93 20.80 3.39 1.24
CA LEU A 93 21.67 2.42 0.60
C LEU A 93 22.46 3.01 -0.57
N ARG A 94 22.06 4.20 -1.06
CA ARG A 94 22.60 4.89 -2.24
C ARG A 94 22.40 4.07 -3.53
N ILE A 95 21.23 3.46 -3.65
CA ILE A 95 20.82 2.70 -4.83
C ILE A 95 20.13 3.66 -5.81
N GLU A 96 20.28 3.41 -7.11
CA GLU A 96 19.55 4.16 -8.14
C GLU A 96 18.08 3.74 -8.20
N LYS A 97 17.18 4.71 -8.34
CA LYS A 97 15.75 4.40 -8.52
C LYS A 97 15.49 3.99 -9.96
N THR A 98 14.69 2.94 -10.14
CA THR A 98 14.14 2.64 -11.47
C THR A 98 13.06 3.67 -11.85
N PRO A 99 12.86 3.97 -13.15
CA PRO A 99 11.79 4.86 -13.59
C PRO A 99 10.39 4.41 -13.12
N TYR A 100 10.14 3.10 -13.14
CA TYR A 100 8.90 2.47 -12.68
C TYR A 100 8.56 2.79 -11.21
N PHE A 101 9.56 2.99 -10.35
CA PHE A 101 9.36 3.33 -8.95
C PHE A 101 8.62 4.67 -8.77
N CYS A 102 9.04 5.70 -9.54
CA CYS A 102 8.49 7.05 -9.40
C CYS A 102 7.04 7.13 -9.88
N GLU A 103 6.74 6.47 -10.99
CA GLU A 103 5.38 6.40 -11.55
C GLU A 103 4.43 5.66 -10.61
N LEU A 104 4.85 4.50 -10.10
CA LEU A 104 4.04 3.70 -9.18
C LEU A 104 3.76 4.41 -7.85
N LYS A 105 4.77 5.12 -7.32
CA LYS A 105 4.59 5.93 -6.11
C LYS A 105 3.53 7.00 -6.33
N LYS A 106 3.55 7.68 -7.48
CA LYS A 106 2.56 8.70 -7.83
C LYS A 106 1.17 8.07 -7.97
N TYR A 107 1.05 6.96 -8.70
CA TYR A 107 -0.20 6.21 -8.83
C TYR A 107 -0.84 5.91 -7.48
N HIS A 108 -0.11 5.26 -6.56
CA HIS A 108 -0.67 4.94 -5.23
C HIS A 108 -0.97 6.18 -4.38
N ALA A 109 -0.18 7.26 -4.51
CA ALA A 109 -0.46 8.51 -3.82
C ALA A 109 -1.77 9.15 -4.29
N ASP A 110 -1.98 9.18 -5.61
CA ASP A 110 -3.15 9.75 -6.25
C ASP A 110 -4.40 8.91 -5.93
N SER A 111 -4.32 7.58 -6.00
CA SER A 111 -5.41 6.67 -5.62
C SER A 111 -5.77 6.82 -4.14
N ARG A 112 -4.79 6.81 -3.23
CA ARG A 112 -5.03 7.02 -1.80
C ARG A 112 -5.74 8.35 -1.55
N ASN A 113 -5.25 9.45 -2.12
CA ASN A 113 -5.88 10.76 -1.97
C ASN A 113 -7.32 10.75 -2.50
N HIS A 114 -7.57 10.06 -3.61
CA HIS A 114 -8.91 9.92 -4.14
C HIS A 114 -9.86 9.25 -3.15
N PHE A 115 -9.46 8.11 -2.59
CA PHE A 115 -10.30 7.36 -1.65
C PHE A 115 -10.46 8.06 -0.29
N GLU A 116 -9.45 8.81 0.17
CA GLU A 116 -9.53 9.55 1.44
C GLU A 116 -10.52 10.71 1.43
N HIS A 117 -10.75 11.31 0.26
CA HIS A 117 -11.61 12.49 0.11
C HIS A 117 -12.83 12.18 -0.74
N ILE A 118 -13.23 10.90 -0.82
CA ILE A 118 -14.34 10.47 -1.68
C ILE A 118 -15.67 11.06 -1.20
N ASP A 119 -15.88 11.13 0.11
CA ASP A 119 -17.02 11.76 0.78
C ASP A 119 -17.13 13.26 0.46
N GLU A 120 -16.03 14.01 0.62
CA GLU A 120 -15.98 15.43 0.30
C GLU A 120 -16.28 15.69 -1.19
N ARG A 121 -15.89 14.77 -2.07
CA ARG A 121 -16.11 14.85 -3.51
C ARG A 121 -17.55 14.50 -3.89
N ILE A 122 -18.14 13.50 -3.22
CA ILE A 122 -19.56 13.12 -3.35
C ILE A 122 -20.47 14.31 -2.99
N ASP A 123 -20.15 15.04 -1.92
CA ASP A 123 -20.95 16.18 -1.48
C ASP A 123 -20.86 17.38 -2.45
N ARG A 124 -19.70 17.57 -3.09
CA ARG A 124 -19.38 18.79 -3.86
C ARG A 124 -19.62 18.71 -5.37
N HIS A 125 -19.76 17.52 -5.98
CA HIS A 125 -19.91 17.43 -7.44
C HIS A 125 -21.09 16.53 -7.87
N PRO A 126 -22.01 17.02 -8.73
CA PRO A 126 -23.14 16.22 -9.27
C PRO A 126 -22.71 14.92 -9.96
N ILE A 127 -21.50 14.92 -10.53
CA ILE A 127 -20.89 13.78 -11.22
C ILE A 127 -20.59 12.60 -10.27
N TYR A 128 -20.22 12.86 -9.00
CA TYR A 128 -19.98 11.80 -8.01
C TYR A 128 -21.28 11.18 -7.46
N ARG A 129 -22.45 11.71 -7.85
CA ARG A 129 -23.76 11.17 -7.44
C ARG A 129 -24.30 10.09 -8.38
N MET A 130 -23.69 9.87 -9.55
CA MET A 130 -24.29 9.05 -10.62
C MET A 130 -23.66 7.69 -10.91
N ALA A 131 -22.56 7.30 -10.28
CA ALA A 131 -22.06 5.92 -10.34
C ALA A 131 -21.07 5.71 -9.19
N PHE A 132 -21.52 5.02 -8.12
CA PHE A 132 -20.72 4.89 -6.89
C PHE A 132 -19.40 4.15 -7.11
N SER A 133 -19.37 3.24 -8.08
CA SER A 133 -18.19 2.70 -8.75
C SER A 133 -18.68 1.48 -9.52
N THR A 134 -18.07 1.17 -10.65
CA THR A 134 -18.27 -0.15 -11.27
C THR A 134 -16.97 -0.92 -11.12
N VAL A 135 -17.04 -2.13 -10.58
CA VAL A 135 -15.90 -3.03 -10.51
C VAL A 135 -16.11 -4.14 -11.51
N ILE A 136 -15.30 -4.16 -12.56
CA ILE A 136 -15.36 -5.18 -13.62
C ILE A 136 -13.94 -5.62 -13.92
N ASN A 137 -13.68 -6.93 -13.93
CA ASN A 137 -12.39 -7.51 -14.32
C ASN A 137 -11.19 -6.92 -13.56
N ASN A 138 -11.27 -6.82 -12.23
CA ASN A 138 -10.25 -6.20 -11.36
C ASN A 138 -9.94 -4.72 -11.68
N ARG A 139 -10.84 -4.02 -12.35
CA ARG A 139 -10.79 -2.57 -12.50
C ARG A 139 -11.95 -1.94 -11.77
N MET A 140 -11.62 -0.97 -10.93
CA MET A 140 -12.60 -0.13 -10.27
C MET A 140 -12.66 1.21 -11.00
N THR A 141 -13.78 1.48 -11.64
CA THR A 141 -14.04 2.80 -12.22
C THR A 141 -14.72 3.67 -11.19
N VAL A 142 -14.05 4.73 -10.74
CA VAL A 142 -14.65 5.78 -9.90
C VAL A 142 -14.62 7.07 -10.69
N ASN A 143 -15.80 7.60 -11.02
CA ASN A 143 -15.92 8.84 -11.78
C ASN A 143 -15.10 8.81 -13.10
N GLU A 144 -15.31 7.78 -13.93
CA GLU A 144 -14.60 7.57 -15.20
C GLU A 144 -13.06 7.39 -15.09
N ILE A 145 -12.53 7.34 -13.87
CA ILE A 145 -11.12 7.01 -13.60
C ILE A 145 -11.04 5.54 -13.22
N ASP A 146 -10.30 4.78 -14.03
CA ASP A 146 -10.04 3.37 -13.79
C ASP A 146 -8.85 3.20 -12.85
N TYR A 147 -9.09 2.52 -11.74
CA TYR A 147 -8.08 2.04 -10.82
C TYR A 147 -7.91 0.54 -11.02
N ASP A 148 -6.69 0.12 -11.31
CA ASP A 148 -6.33 -1.29 -11.34
C ASP A 148 -6.19 -1.79 -9.89
N VAL A 149 -6.94 -2.84 -9.56
CA VAL A 149 -6.91 -3.55 -8.27
C VAL A 149 -6.61 -5.03 -8.47
N SER A 150 -6.06 -5.40 -9.62
CA SER A 150 -5.64 -6.76 -9.97
C SER A 150 -4.43 -7.23 -9.16
N ASP A 151 -3.99 -8.47 -9.36
CA ASP A 151 -2.79 -8.95 -8.66
C ASP A 151 -1.51 -8.34 -9.25
N GLU A 152 -1.59 -7.98 -10.52
CA GLU A 152 -0.54 -7.40 -11.32
C GLU A 152 -0.07 -6.06 -10.73
N VAL A 153 -0.92 -5.35 -9.98
CA VAL A 153 -0.53 -4.11 -9.28
C VAL A 153 0.42 -4.34 -8.11
N LEU A 154 0.48 -5.57 -7.57
CA LEU A 154 1.42 -5.94 -6.52
C LEU A 154 2.77 -6.34 -7.09
N THR A 155 2.82 -6.83 -8.33
CA THR A 155 4.05 -7.31 -8.98
C THR A 155 5.18 -6.26 -8.96
N PRO A 156 4.94 -4.98 -9.33
CA PRO A 156 5.95 -3.93 -9.19
C PRO A 156 6.41 -3.69 -7.75
N LEU A 157 5.53 -3.82 -6.75
CA LEU A 157 5.89 -3.65 -5.34
C LEU A 157 6.85 -4.76 -4.89
N TYR A 158 6.60 -6.00 -5.29
CA TYR A 158 7.49 -7.12 -5.03
C TYR A 158 8.86 -6.95 -5.71
N PHE A 159 8.89 -6.50 -6.96
CA PHE A 159 10.18 -6.22 -7.63
C PHE A 159 10.99 -5.15 -6.91
N ILE A 160 10.34 -4.11 -6.39
CA ILE A 160 11.02 -3.08 -5.58
C ILE A 160 11.59 -3.68 -4.31
N TYR A 161 10.83 -4.55 -3.64
CA TYR A 161 11.28 -5.25 -2.43
C TYR A 161 12.49 -6.13 -2.72
N GLU A 162 12.41 -7.02 -3.72
CA GLU A 162 13.51 -7.90 -4.13
C GLU A 162 14.75 -7.12 -4.56
N TYR A 163 14.56 -6.00 -5.27
CA TYR A 163 15.66 -5.13 -5.67
C TYR A 163 16.38 -4.53 -4.46
N ILE A 164 15.65 -4.10 -3.43
CA ILE A 164 16.24 -3.59 -2.19
C ILE A 164 16.99 -4.70 -1.45
N ILE A 165 16.39 -5.88 -1.29
CA ILE A 165 17.02 -7.04 -0.63
C ILE A 165 18.33 -7.41 -1.33
N LYS A 166 18.30 -7.59 -2.66
CA LYS A 166 19.49 -7.93 -3.43
C LYS A 166 20.63 -6.95 -3.22
N ASN A 167 20.33 -5.64 -3.20
CA ASN A 167 21.36 -4.62 -2.97
C ASN A 167 21.88 -4.60 -1.53
N ILE A 168 21.08 -5.02 -0.55
CA ILE A 168 21.55 -5.23 0.83
C ILE A 168 22.50 -6.43 0.87
N ASP A 169 22.12 -7.54 0.25
CA ASP A 169 22.92 -8.76 0.19
C ASP A 169 24.26 -8.53 -0.51
N ASP A 170 24.25 -7.88 -1.67
CA ASP A 170 25.46 -7.54 -2.44
C ASP A 170 26.40 -6.61 -1.65
N LYS A 171 25.86 -5.71 -0.83
CA LYS A 171 26.62 -4.69 -0.09
C LYS A 171 27.12 -5.16 1.27
N TYR A 172 26.40 -6.06 1.93
CA TYR A 172 26.67 -6.49 3.30
C TYR A 172 27.00 -7.99 3.42
N GLY A 173 26.96 -8.74 2.31
CA GLY A 173 27.36 -10.16 2.26
C GLY A 173 26.38 -11.12 2.91
N TYR A 174 25.08 -10.80 2.90
CA TYR A 174 24.05 -11.72 3.38
C TYR A 174 23.66 -12.70 2.28
N THR A 175 23.65 -14.00 2.60
CA THR A 175 22.93 -15.02 1.83
C THR A 175 21.60 -15.19 2.56
N THR A 176 20.49 -14.68 2.02
CA THR A 176 19.15 -15.01 2.53
C THR A 176 19.00 -16.54 2.55
N VAL A 177 18.71 -17.10 3.72
CA VAL A 177 18.28 -18.50 3.90
C VAL A 177 16.80 -18.60 3.57
#